data_AF-A0A077PGW0-F1
#
_entry.id   AF-A0A077PGW0-F1
#
_cell.length_a   1.000
_cell.length_b   1.000
_cell.length_c   1.000
_cell.angle_alpha   90.00
_cell.angle_beta   90.00
_cell.angle_gamma   90.00
#
_symmetry.space_group_name_H-M   'P 1'
#
loop_
_entity.id
_entity.type
_entity.pdbx_description
1 polymer ?
#
loop_
_entity_poly.entity_id
_entity_poly.type
_entity_poly.pdbx_seq_one_letter_code
_entity_poly.pdbx_strand_id
1 'polypeptide(L)' 'MEKLIVENFVSIRKVEIKLNKINILIGPQAAGKSLLAKLIAFIKDIHDITTDYISGDKNNNNSYESLL' A
#
# COMPACT_ATOMS: atom_id res chain seq x y z
N MET A 1 13.12 7.86 3.72
CA MET A 1 11.89 8.67 3.81
C MET A 1 10.92 8.12 2.78
N GLU A 2 9.76 7.62 3.19
CA GLU A 2 8.82 6.95 2.28
C GLU A 2 7.91 7.96 1.57
N LYS A 3 7.65 7.73 0.28
CA LYS A 3 6.75 8.54 -0.54
C LYS A 3 5.93 7.65 -1.47
N LEU A 4 4.66 8.02 -1.67
CA LEU A 4 3.80 7.48 -2.71
C LEU A 4 3.66 8.52 -3.82
N ILE A 5 3.94 8.12 -5.05
CA ILE A 5 3.68 8.91 -6.26
C ILE A 5 2.72 8.11 -7.13
N VAL A 6 1.60 8.72 -7.52
CA VAL A 6 0.62 8.11 -8.43
C VAL A 6 0.36 9.08 -9.56
N GLU A 7 0.58 8.62 -10.79
CA GLU A 7 0.35 9.39 -12.01
C GLU A 7 -0.50 8.58 -13.00
N ASN A 8 -1.49 9.22 -13.60
CA ASN A 8 -2.38 8.66 -14.63
C ASN A 8 -3.00 7.30 -14.27
N PHE A 9 -3.49 7.16 -13.03
CA PHE A 9 -4.06 5.91 -12.54
C PHE A 9 -5.53 6.07 -12.13
N VAL A 10 -6.43 5.39 -12.84
CA VAL A 10 -7.88 5.45 -12.64
C VAL A 10 -8.37 6.92 -12.62
N SER A 11 -8.82 7.44 -11.48
CA SER A 11 -9.31 8.81 -11.33
C SER A 11 -8.23 9.81 -10.89
N ILE A 12 -6.99 9.36 -10.68
CA ILE A 12 -5.89 10.16 -10.16
C ILE A 12 -4.96 10.55 -11.33
N ARG A 13 -4.95 11.84 -11.68
CA ARG A 13 -4.02 12.38 -12.69
C ARG A 13 -2.60 12.47 -12.17
N LYS A 14 -2.42 13.07 -10.99
CA LYS A 14 -1.13 13.21 -10.31
C LYS A 14 -1.33 13.46 -8.83
N VAL A 15 -0.60 12.74 -8.00
CA VAL A 15 -0.48 13.01 -6.55
C VAL A 15 0.87 12.53 -6.04
N GLU A 16 1.44 13.29 -5.12
CA GLU A 16 2.65 12.94 -4.39
C GLU A 16 2.36 13.11 -2.90
N ILE A 17 2.55 12.03 -2.14
CA ILE A 17 2.26 11.97 -0.70
C ILE A 17 3.50 11.49 0.02
N LYS A 18 4.01 12.30 0.95
CA LYS A 18 5.00 11.85 1.93
C LYS A 18 4.31 11.00 2.98
N LEU A 19 4.78 9.77 3.18
CA LEU A 19 4.20 8.86 4.18
C LEU A 19 4.84 9.13 5.56
N ASN A 20 4.01 9.53 6.52
CA ASN A 20 4.37 9.63 7.93
C ASN A 20 3.83 8.43 8.72
N LYS A 21 4.12 8.36 10.03
CA LYS A 21 3.57 7.32 10.93
C LYS A 21 2.04 7.27 10.89
N ILE A 22 1.39 8.43 10.79
CA ILE A 22 -0.06 8.57 10.63
C ILE A 22 -0.31 9.51 9.45
N ASN A 23 -1.18 9.12 8.52
CA ASN A 23 -1.58 9.94 7.38
C ASN A 23 -3.11 9.99 7.34
N ILE A 24 -3.68 11.20 7.31
CA ILE A 24 -5.13 11.42 7.21
C ILE A 24 -5.42 11.90 5.79
N LEU A 25 -6.17 11.12 5.02
CA LEU A 25 -6.58 11.47 3.67
C LEU A 25 -7.96 12.13 3.69
N ILE A 26 -8.02 13.43 3.39
CA ILE A 26 -9.26 14.23 3.38
C ILE A 26 -9.61 14.71 1.98
N GLY A 27 -10.89 14.99 1.74
CA GLY A 27 -11.38 15.54 0.48
C GLY A 27 -12.77 15.03 0.07
N PRO A 28 -13.32 15.55 -1.05
CA PRO A 28 -14.68 15.25 -1.53
C PRO A 28 -14.94 13.75 -1.78
N GLN A 29 -16.21 13.34 -1.78
CA GLN A 29 -16.60 11.96 -2.14
C GLN A 29 -16.02 11.59 -3.51
N ALA A 30 -15.61 10.33 -3.68
CA ALA A 30 -15.02 9.80 -4.91
C ALA A 30 -13.69 10.43 -5.38
N ALA A 31 -13.06 11.30 -4.59
CA ALA A 31 -11.76 11.92 -4.94
C ALA A 31 -10.53 10.97 -4.92
N GLY A 32 -10.72 9.66 -4.85
CA GLY A 32 -9.61 8.69 -4.89
C GLY A 32 -8.92 8.41 -3.54
N LYS A 33 -9.44 8.91 -2.42
CA LYS A 33 -8.87 8.70 -1.07
C LYS A 33 -8.71 7.22 -0.70
N SER A 34 -9.78 6.43 -0.88
CA SER A 34 -9.73 4.98 -0.62
C SER A 34 -8.84 4.24 -1.63
N LEU A 35 -8.72 4.76 -2.86
CA LEU A 35 -7.81 4.21 -3.87
C LEU A 35 -6.36 4.41 -3.42
N LEU A 36 -6.00 5.60 -2.94
CA LEU A 36 -4.69 5.90 -2.38
C LEU A 36 -4.36 5.03 -1.17
N ALA A 37 -5.30 4.89 -0.23
CA ALA A 37 -5.11 4.03 0.93
C ALA A 37 -4.86 2.56 0.53
N LYS A 38 -5.62 2.04 -0.45
CA LYS A 38 -5.43 0.69 -0.98
C LYS A 38 -4.09 0.51 -1.69
N LEU A 39 -3.64 1.49 -2.46
CA LEU A 39 -2.32 1.45 -3.09
C LEU A 39 -1.20 1.38 -2.05
N ILE A 40 -1.29 2.16 -0.98
CA ILE A 40 -0.32 2.11 0.12
C ILE A 40 -0.30 0.71 0.75
N ALA A 41 -1.47 0.15 1.07
CA ALA A 41 -1.57 -1.17 1.67
C ALA A 41 -0.99 -2.26 0.75
N PHE A 42 -1.44 -2.29 -0.51
CA PHE A 42 -0.99 -3.28 -1.51
C PHE A 42 0.53 -3.27 -1.71
N ILE A 43 1.15 -2.09 -1.79
CA ILE A 43 2.60 -1.98 -1.96
C ILE A 43 3.35 -2.48 -0.72
N LYS A 44 2.82 -2.22 0.49
CA LYS A 44 3.40 -2.74 1.74
C LYS A 44 3.29 -4.25 1.82
N ASP A 45 2.14 -4.82 1.48
CA ASP A 45 1.93 -6.27 1.49
C ASP A 45 2.93 -6.97 0.54
N ILE A 46 3.12 -6.42 -0.67
CA ILE A 46 4.12 -6.94 -1.62
C ILE A 46 5.53 -6.82 -1.03
N HIS A 47 5.86 -5.68 -0.44
CA HIS A 47 7.17 -5.46 0.15
C HIS A 47 7.46 -6.48 1.27
N ASP A 48 6.48 -6.72 2.14
CA ASP A 48 6.62 -7.64 3.28
C ASP A 48 6.76 -9.08 2.78
N ILE A 49 5.89 -9.54 1.88
CA ILE A 49 5.99 -10.88 1.26
C ILE A 49 7.35 -11.07 0.58
N THR A 50 7.81 -10.06 -0.16
CA THR A 50 9.09 -10.13 -0.88
C THR A 50 10.27 -10.17 0.10
N THR A 51 10.19 -9.39 1.18
CA THR A 51 11.23 -9.35 2.21
C THR A 51 11.30 -10.66 2.97
N ASP A 52 10.16 -11.24 3.34
CA ASP A 52 10.07 -12.54 4.01
C ASP A 52 10.69 -13.64 3.15
N TYR A 53 10.35 -13.64 1.86
CA TYR A 53 10.88 -14.60 0.89
C TYR A 53 12.41 -14.49 0.73
N ILE A 54 12.95 -13.27 0.59
CA ILE A 54 14.38 -13.04 0.42
C ILE A 54 15.16 -13.32 1.72
N SER A 55 14.57 -12.97 2.87
CA SER A 55 15.21 -13.17 4.18
C SER A 55 15.26 -14.64 4.59
N GLY A 56 14.61 -15.53 3.81
CA GLY A 56 14.61 -16.97 4.07
C GLY A 56 13.96 -17.32 5.41
N ASP A 57 13.11 -16.43 5.94
CA ASP A 57 12.53 -16.63 7.26
C ASP A 57 11.51 -17.77 7.21
N LYS A 58 11.92 -18.93 7.74
CA LYS A 58 11.12 -20.17 7.77
C LYS A 58 10.14 -20.19 8.94
N ASN A 59 9.50 -19.08 9.29
CA ASN A 59 8.61 -19.01 10.45
C ASN A 59 7.32 -18.21 10.17
N ASN A 60 6.42 -18.72 9.31
CA ASN A 60 5.02 -18.96 9.67
C ASN A 60 4.24 -19.61 8.50
N ASN A 61 4.06 -20.92 8.58
CA ASN A 61 2.98 -21.60 7.86
C ASN A 61 1.68 -21.23 8.58
N ASN A 62 0.96 -20.18 8.15
CA ASN A 62 -0.49 -19.98 8.43
C ASN A 62 -1.13 -18.74 7.76
N SER A 63 -0.39 -17.89 7.05
CA SER A 63 -0.97 -16.63 6.52
C SER A 63 -1.71 -16.77 5.19
N TYR A 64 -1.40 -17.81 4.38
CA TYR A 64 -1.95 -17.95 3.03
C TYR A 64 -3.30 -18.69 2.97
N GLU A 65 -3.68 -19.43 4.02
CA GLU A 65 -5.00 -20.10 4.08
C GLU A 65 -6.16 -19.16 4.42
N SER A 66 -5.92 -17.95 4.91
CA SER A 66 -7.01 -16.99 5.19
C SER A 66 -7.51 -16.22 3.96
N LEU A 67 -6.96 -16.51 2.78
CA LEU A 67 -7.30 -15.87 1.51
C LEU A 67 -8.03 -16.82 0.53
N LEU A 68 -8.32 -18.06 0.95
CA LEU A 68 -9.19 -19.03 0.27
C LEU A 68 -10.48 -19.22 1.09
#